data_AF-A0A7J4VNY1-F1
#
_entry.id   AF-A0A7J4VNY1-F1
#
_cell.length_a   1.000
_cell.length_b   1.000
_cell.length_c   1.000
_cell.angle_alpha   90.00
_cell.angle_beta   90.00
_cell.angle_gamma   90.00
#
_symmetry.space_group_name_H-M   'P 1'
#
loop_
_entity.id
_entity.type
_entity.pdbx_description
1 polymer ?
#
loop_
_entity_poly.entity_id
_entity_poly.type
_entity_poly.pdbx_seq_one_letter_code
_entity_poly.pdbx_strand_id
1 'polypeptide(L)'
;MSSYDAKSVSCGTVHQKIAQEGAVVLRYPSHHPGMMMYNRYVTNSTMCVGQGGSSRTTIAVSDDLKCPVMTCNTTTGKGPNKNQR
;
A
#
# COMPACT_ATOMS: atom_id res chain seq x y z
N MET A 1 10.04 10.69 0.31
CA MET A 1 8.78 9.93 0.14
C MET A 1 7.93 10.16 1.35
N SER A 2 6.70 10.65 1.17
CA SER A 2 5.74 10.85 2.25
C SER A 2 5.27 9.49 2.77
N SER A 3 5.24 9.33 4.10
CA SER A 3 4.65 8.15 4.75
C SER A 3 3.40 8.55 5.53
N TYR A 4 2.32 7.80 5.36
CA TYR A 4 1.03 8.09 5.99
C TYR A 4 0.53 6.91 6.81
N ASP A 5 -0.12 7.20 7.93
CA ASP A 5 -0.78 6.17 8.73
C ASP A 5 -2.04 5.69 8.04
N ALA A 6 -2.10 4.41 7.68
CA ALA A 6 -3.29 3.87 7.02
C ALA A 6 -4.55 4.01 7.90
N LYS A 7 -4.40 3.96 9.23
CA LYS A 7 -5.53 4.12 10.16
C LYS A 7 -6.00 5.55 10.34
N SER A 8 -5.23 6.54 9.87
CA SER A 8 -5.58 7.97 10.02
C SER A 8 -6.06 8.62 8.71
N VAL A 9 -6.09 7.87 7.60
CA VAL A 9 -6.50 8.38 6.28
C VAL A 9 -7.68 7.58 5.76
N SER A 10 -8.55 8.23 5.00
CA SER A 10 -9.66 7.56 4.32
C SER A 10 -9.22 6.96 2.97
N CYS A 11 -10.00 6.04 2.44
CA CYS A 11 -9.74 5.41 1.15
C CYS A 11 -9.64 6.47 0.02
N GLY A 12 -10.58 7.42 0.02
CA GLY A 12 -10.55 8.54 -0.94
C GLY A 12 -9.27 9.39 -0.81
N THR A 13 -8.82 9.68 0.41
CA THR A 13 -7.57 10.40 0.64
C THR A 13 -6.34 9.60 0.18
N VAL A 14 -6.32 8.27 0.38
CA VAL A 14 -5.23 7.42 -0.14
C VAL A 14 -5.17 7.52 -1.67
N HIS A 15 -6.30 7.37 -2.36
CA HIS A 15 -6.36 7.50 -3.81
C HIS A 15 -5.92 8.88 -4.31
N GLN A 16 -6.38 9.94 -3.66
CA GLN A 16 -5.99 11.30 -4.00
C GLN A 16 -4.47 11.49 -3.86
N LYS A 17 -3.87 11.05 -2.76
CA LYS A 17 -2.43 11.14 -2.53
C LYS A 17 -1.63 10.31 -3.54
N ILE A 18 -2.09 9.09 -3.84
CA ILE A 18 -1.48 8.24 -4.89
C ILE A 18 -1.55 8.93 -6.25
N ALA A 19 -2.66 9.57 -6.59
CA ALA A 19 -2.82 10.29 -7.84
C ALA A 19 -1.91 11.53 -7.92
N GLN A 20 -1.73 12.25 -6.81
CA GLN A 20 -0.91 13.46 -6.72
C GLN A 20 0.59 13.16 -6.72
N GLU A 21 1.04 12.17 -5.94
CA GLU A 21 2.46 11.85 -5.77
C GLU A 21 2.94 10.74 -6.72
N GLY A 22 2.02 10.05 -7.39
CA GLY A 22 2.28 8.87 -8.22
C GLY A 22 2.55 7.59 -7.41
N ALA A 23 3.20 7.72 -6.24
CA ALA A 23 3.40 6.63 -5.30
C ALA A 23 3.47 7.13 -3.86
N VAL A 24 2.87 6.38 -2.93
CA VAL A 24 2.86 6.69 -1.50
C VAL A 24 3.31 5.48 -0.69
N VAL A 25 3.83 5.71 0.51
CA VAL A 25 4.11 4.65 1.48
C VAL A 25 3.10 4.75 2.60
N LEU A 26 2.38 3.66 2.88
CA LEU A 26 1.50 3.59 4.05
C LEU A 26 2.16 2.76 5.14
N ARG A 27 2.04 3.24 6.38
CA ARG A 27 2.48 2.53 7.58
C ARG A 27 1.29 1.85 8.25
N TYR A 28 1.53 0.64 8.76
CA TYR A 28 0.56 -0.18 9.47
C TYR A 28 1.17 -0.69 10.77
N PRO A 29 0.40 -0.79 11.86
CA PRO A 29 0.84 -1.54 13.02
C PRO A 29 1.00 -3.02 12.61
N SER A 30 2.16 -3.59 12.90
CA SER A 30 2.35 -5.03 12.72
C SER A 30 1.66 -5.81 13.84
N HIS A 31 1.54 -7.13 13.69
CA HIS A 31 1.11 -8.00 14.79
C HIS A 31 2.11 -8.04 15.95
N HIS A 32 3.36 -7.65 15.72
CA HIS A 32 4.38 -7.57 16.75
C HIS A 32 4.35 -6.18 17.43
N PRO A 33 4.15 -6.12 18.75
CA PRO A 33 4.17 -4.85 19.48
C PRO A 33 5.45 -4.07 19.23
N GLY A 34 5.32 -2.78 18.92
CA GLY A 34 6.47 -1.90 18.66
C GLY A 34 7.06 -1.96 17.25
N MET A 35 6.51 -2.80 16.35
CA MET A 35 6.96 -2.86 14.95
C MET A 35 5.89 -2.33 14.00
N MET A 36 6.34 -1.48 13.06
CA MET A 36 5.51 -0.90 12.00
C MET A 36 5.87 -1.55 10.66
N MET A 37 4.86 -1.92 9.89
CA MET A 37 4.99 -2.36 8.51
C MET A 37 4.85 -1.17 7.58
N TYR A 38 5.60 -1.16 6.49
CA TYR A 38 5.56 -0.11 5.47
C TYR A 38 5.39 -0.74 4.10
N ASN A 39 4.31 -0.37 3.41
CA ASN A 39 4.03 -0.85 2.07
C ASN A 39 3.91 0.34 1.11
N ARG A 40 4.51 0.20 -0.08
CA ARG A 40 4.45 1.18 -1.15
C ARG A 40 3.27 0.87 -2.07
N TYR A 41 2.47 1.89 -2.38
CA TYR A 41 1.36 1.83 -3.31
C TYR A 41 1.56 2.84 -4.43
N VAL A 42 1.11 2.50 -5.63
CA VAL A 42 1.40 3.22 -6.87
C VAL A 42 0.13 3.51 -7.67
N THR A 43 0.16 4.55 -8.48
CA THR A 43 -0.95 4.94 -9.33
C THR A 43 -1.11 4.04 -10.56
N ASN A 44 0.00 3.60 -11.15
CA ASN A 44 0.02 2.80 -12.37
C ASN A 44 1.22 1.84 -12.40
N SER A 45 1.23 0.92 -13.37
CA SER A 45 2.25 -0.13 -13.47
C SER A 45 3.61 0.40 -13.93
N THR A 46 3.66 1.56 -14.56
CA THR A 46 4.93 2.18 -14.99
C THR A 46 5.78 2.61 -13.80
N MET A 47 5.15 2.85 -12.64
CA MET A 47 5.86 3.10 -11.36
C MET A 47 6.53 1.85 -10.75
N CYS A 48 6.32 0.67 -11.35
CA CYS A 48 6.94 -0.60 -10.95
C CYS A 48 8.10 -1.02 -11.86
N VAL A 49 8.46 -0.22 -12.86
CA VAL A 49 9.63 -0.47 -13.73
C VAL A 49 10.89 -0.61 -12.85
N GLY A 50 11.64 -1.69 -13.07
CA GLY A 50 12.83 -2.03 -12.28
C GLY A 50 12.55 -2.75 -10.94
N GLN A 51 11.29 -2.79 -10.47
CA GLN A 51 10.88 -3.51 -9.26
C GLN A 51 10.07 -4.77 -9.54
N GLY A 52 9.53 -4.93 -10.76
CA GLY A 52 8.78 -6.12 -11.17
C GLY A 52 7.40 -5.77 -11.72
N GLY A 53 6.43 -6.63 -11.43
CA GLY A 53 5.04 -6.45 -11.84
C GLY A 53 4.28 -5.47 -10.94
N SER A 54 3.06 -5.15 -11.36
CA SER A 54 2.07 -4.48 -10.51
C SER A 54 0.95 -5.45 -10.14
N SER A 55 0.51 -5.44 -8.89
CA SER A 55 -0.60 -6.25 -8.39
C SER A 55 -1.63 -5.39 -7.68
N ARG A 56 -2.92 -5.69 -7.91
CA ARG A 56 -4.01 -5.09 -7.13
C ARG A 56 -4.17 -5.83 -5.81
N THR A 57 -4.30 -5.06 -4.73
CA THR A 57 -4.53 -5.54 -3.37
C THR A 57 -5.53 -4.64 -2.67
N THR A 58 -6.01 -5.06 -1.51
CA THR A 58 -6.87 -4.23 -0.66
C THR A 58 -6.14 -3.92 0.64
N ILE A 59 -6.43 -2.75 1.21
CA ILE A 59 -5.89 -2.32 2.49
C ILE A 59 -7.02 -1.89 3.41
N ALA A 60 -6.80 -2.03 4.72
CA ALA A 60 -7.68 -1.47 5.71
C ALA A 60 -7.24 -0.04 6.06
N VAL A 61 -8.15 0.89 5.87
CA VAL A 61 -8.01 2.32 6.21
C VAL A 61 -9.09 2.73 7.20
N SER A 62 -9.19 4.02 7.55
CA SER A 62 -10.08 4.47 8.62
C SER A 62 -11.57 4.25 8.35
N ASP A 63 -12.00 4.41 7.10
CA ASP A 63 -13.39 4.35 6.65
C ASP A 63 -13.75 3.08 5.86
N ASP A 64 -12.76 2.40 5.27
CA ASP A 64 -12.95 1.18 4.48
C ASP A 64 -11.87 0.13 4.79
N LEU A 65 -12.30 -1.08 5.16
CA LEU A 65 -11.39 -2.19 5.44
C LEU A 65 -10.88 -2.91 4.17
N LYS A 66 -11.45 -2.59 3.00
CA LYS A 66 -11.18 -3.24 1.71
C LYS A 66 -10.86 -2.24 0.60
N CYS A 67 -10.27 -1.10 0.95
CA CYS A 67 -9.89 -0.07 -0.01
C CYS A 67 -8.95 -0.63 -1.09
N PRO A 68 -9.32 -0.59 -2.39
CA PRO A 68 -8.56 -1.22 -3.46
C PRO A 68 -7.37 -0.34 -3.88
N VAL A 69 -6.16 -0.88 -3.84
CA VAL A 69 -4.93 -0.16 -4.19
C VAL A 69 -4.04 -1.03 -5.08
N MET A 70 -3.05 -0.41 -5.71
CA MET A 70 -2.05 -1.11 -6.49
C MET A 70 -0.67 -1.01 -5.84
N THR A 71 0.07 -2.10 -5.86
CA THR A 71 1.43 -2.18 -5.34
C THR A 71 2.35 -2.86 -6.35
N CYS A 72 3.65 -2.64 -6.22
CA CYS A 72 4.64 -3.32 -7.03
C CYS A 72 5.04 -4.63 -6.34
N ASN A 73 5.02 -5.73 -7.09
CA ASN A 73 5.47 -7.03 -6.62
C ASN A 73 6.77 -7.42 -7.33
N THR A 74 7.78 -7.75 -6.53
CA THR A 74 9.01 -8.35 -7.06
C THR A 74 8.70 -9.72 -7.62
N THR A 75 9.23 -10.02 -8.80
CA THR A 75 9.14 -11.36 -9.41
C THR A 75 9.77 -12.43 -8.50
N THR A 76 10.65 -12.02 -7.57
CA THR A 76 11.15 -12.80 -6.45
C THR A 76 10.21 -12.73 -5.24
N GLY A 77 9.09 -13.45 -5.30
CA GLY A 77 8.55 -14.25 -4.17
C GLY A 77 7.99 -13.58 -2.91
N LYS A 78 7.84 -12.26 -2.77
CA LYS A 78 7.14 -11.65 -1.62
C LYS A 78 6.15 -10.58 -2.06
N GLY A 79 5.09 -11.02 -2.73
CA GLY A 79 3.88 -10.21 -2.84
C GLY A 79 3.27 -9.91 -1.46
N PRO A 80 2.40 -8.89 -1.33
CA PRO A 80 1.71 -8.61 -0.07
C PRO A 80 1.01 -9.89 0.40
N ASN A 81 1.39 -10.35 1.60
CA ASN A 81 0.82 -11.53 2.21
C ASN A 81 -0.70 -11.33 2.37
N LYS A 82 -1.49 -12.04 1.56
CA LYS A 82 -2.96 -11.97 1.59
C LYS A 82 -3.57 -12.72 2.79
N ASN A 83 -2.76 -13.26 3.70
CA ASN A 83 -3.23 -13.94 4.91
C ASN A 83 -3.19 -13.03 6.15
N GLN A 84 -4.10 -12.06 6.20
CA GLN A 84 -4.56 -11.51 7.48
C GLN A 84 -6.03 -11.91 7.62
N ARG A 85 -6.25 -13.16 8.03
CA ARG A 85 -7.52 -13.64 8.60
C ARG A 85 -7.28 -13.90 10.09
#